data_AF-A0AA42L4T9-F1
#
_entry.id   AF-A0AA42L4T9-F1
#
_cell.length_a   1.000
_cell.length_b   1.000
_cell.length_c   1.000
_cell.angle_alpha   90.00
_cell.angle_beta   90.00
_cell.angle_gamma   90.00
#
_symmetry.space_group_name_H-M   'P 1'
#
loop_
_entity.id
_entity.type
_entity.pdbx_description
1 polymer ?
#
loop_
_entity_poly.entity_id
_entity_poly.type
_entity_poly.pdbx_seq_one_letter_code
_entity_poly.pdbx_strand_id
1 'polypeptide(L)'
;MPTPVDIRITPALHADTLKEVDGYDDNTAPLLAPALEALDDAYITLGKLHDARDAAKKNKAWTEEMAVLNVSDAAGKQQQRLAKKLDGVRVTLEKQIAHFEQELSQPLESRAAVTIAGEVRKFVKEMPTEKRHEFLQKAIEEGDVTTCSSVLGAPAYLSGLDANTVRVLTRMWHERMSPDLAQKLKAVRSAKTVIEQRGGLIFGEIEKAMGAKWSKVNELRQGNDKALEALKFSA
;
A
#
# COMPACT_ATOMS: atom_id res chain seq x y z
N MET A 1 2.07 22.77 -4.41
CA MET A 1 0.87 23.35 -3.78
C MET A 1 -0.14 22.24 -3.59
N PRO A 2 -0.86 22.18 -2.45
CA PRO A 2 -1.86 21.14 -2.23
C PRO A 2 -2.95 21.22 -3.30
N THR A 3 -3.42 20.06 -3.75
CA THR A 3 -4.55 19.96 -4.68
C THR A 3 -5.78 20.58 -4.01
N PRO A 4 -6.48 21.54 -4.63
CA PRO A 4 -7.70 22.10 -4.04
C PRO A 4 -8.78 21.01 -3.90
N VAL A 5 -9.52 21.04 -2.78
CA VAL A 5 -10.60 20.09 -2.53
C VAL A 5 -11.76 20.34 -3.51
N ASP A 6 -12.11 19.31 -4.27
CA ASP A 6 -13.29 19.25 -5.14
C ASP A 6 -14.40 18.43 -4.45
N ILE A 7 -15.50 19.11 -4.10
CA ILE A 7 -16.66 18.51 -3.42
C ILE A 7 -17.38 17.45 -4.26
N ARG A 8 -17.11 17.40 -5.57
CA ARG A 8 -17.70 16.42 -6.49
C ARG A 8 -17.04 15.06 -6.35
N ILE A 9 -15.83 15.00 -5.79
CA ILE A 9 -14.99 13.80 -5.68
C ILE A 9 -14.95 13.36 -4.22
N THR A 10 -14.95 12.05 -3.96
CA THR A 10 -14.79 11.56 -2.58
C THR A 10 -13.49 12.07 -1.93
N PRO A 11 -13.54 12.64 -0.71
CA PRO A 11 -12.34 13.09 0.00
C PRO A 11 -11.33 11.96 0.25
N ALA A 12 -11.80 10.71 0.29
CA ALA A 12 -10.94 9.54 0.47
C ALA A 12 -9.87 9.39 -0.61
N LEU A 13 -10.07 9.94 -1.82
CA LEU A 13 -9.08 9.91 -2.90
C LEU A 13 -8.06 11.05 -2.83
N HIS A 14 -8.21 12.01 -1.92
CA HIS A 14 -7.28 13.12 -1.78
C HIS A 14 -5.95 12.66 -1.18
N ALA A 15 -4.81 13.09 -1.74
CA ALA A 15 -3.49 12.58 -1.34
C ALA A 15 -3.16 12.86 0.14
N ASP A 16 -3.64 13.96 0.72
CA ASP A 16 -3.38 14.30 2.14
C ASP A 16 -3.87 13.24 3.13
N THR A 17 -4.90 12.47 2.77
CA THR A 17 -5.40 11.37 3.61
C THR A 17 -4.41 10.20 3.70
N LEU A 18 -3.34 10.18 2.90
CA LEU A 18 -2.22 9.25 3.03
C LEU A 18 -1.15 9.77 4.01
N LYS A 19 -1.11 11.08 4.30
CA LYS A 19 -0.21 11.67 5.31
C LYS A 19 -0.66 11.40 6.73
N GLU A 20 -1.93 11.04 6.90
CA GLU A 20 -2.55 10.71 8.17
C GLU A 20 -2.37 9.23 8.56
N VAL A 21 -1.71 8.42 7.71
CA VAL A 21 -1.52 7.00 8.00
C VAL A 21 -0.47 6.77 9.08
N ASP A 22 -0.68 5.71 9.84
CA ASP A 22 0.25 5.30 10.87
C ASP A 22 1.63 4.96 10.28
N GLY A 23 2.67 5.58 10.84
CA GLY A 23 4.05 5.49 10.38
C GLY A 23 4.49 6.62 9.43
N TYR A 24 3.58 7.47 8.94
CA TYR A 24 3.95 8.60 8.09
C TYR A 24 4.69 9.70 8.88
N ASP A 25 5.85 10.10 8.36
CA ASP A 25 6.69 11.20 8.84
C ASP A 25 7.63 11.67 7.72
N ASP A 26 8.52 12.62 8.02
CA ASP A 26 9.48 13.16 7.06
C ASP A 26 10.46 12.10 6.53
N ASN A 27 10.75 11.05 7.30
CA ASN A 27 11.67 9.97 6.92
C ASN A 27 11.02 8.95 5.97
N THR A 28 9.73 8.72 6.12
CA THR A 28 8.95 7.76 5.33
C THR A 28 8.25 8.41 4.14
N ALA A 29 8.06 9.73 4.16
CA ALA A 29 7.45 10.48 3.07
C ALA A 29 8.05 10.19 1.68
N PRO A 30 9.39 10.09 1.50
CA PRO A 30 9.97 9.75 0.20
C PRO A 30 9.58 8.35 -0.30
N LEU A 31 9.39 7.38 0.60
CA LEU A 31 8.96 6.02 0.26
C LEU A 31 7.51 6.01 -0.27
N LEU A 32 6.69 6.91 0.27
CA LEU A 32 5.26 7.00 -0.03
C LEU A 32 4.93 8.03 -1.12
N ALA A 33 5.92 8.78 -1.61
CA ALA A 33 5.73 9.78 -2.66
C ALA A 33 5.04 9.24 -3.93
N PRO A 34 5.37 8.02 -4.44
CA PRO A 34 4.67 7.47 -5.60
C PRO A 34 3.17 7.21 -5.34
N ALA A 35 2.82 6.85 -4.11
CA ALA A 35 1.43 6.62 -3.71
C ALA A 35 0.65 7.94 -3.59
N LEU A 36 1.27 8.98 -3.01
CA LEU A 36 0.72 10.34 -2.99
C LEU A 36 0.45 10.84 -4.41
N GLU A 37 1.44 10.71 -5.30
CA GLU A 37 1.33 11.16 -6.69
C GLU A 37 0.26 10.41 -7.47
N ALA A 38 0.05 9.12 -7.20
CA ALA A 38 -1.01 8.34 -7.84
C ALA A 38 -2.41 8.78 -7.39
N LEU A 39 -2.58 9.12 -6.11
CA LEU A 39 -3.84 9.64 -5.57
C LEU A 39 -4.12 11.07 -6.09
N ASP A 40 -3.13 11.96 -6.10
CA ASP A 40 -3.27 13.31 -6.65
C ASP A 40 -3.64 13.29 -8.14
N ASP A 41 -2.96 12.44 -8.93
CA ASP A 41 -3.26 12.26 -10.35
C ASP A 41 -4.69 11.73 -10.58
N ALA A 42 -5.14 10.77 -9.76
CA ALA A 42 -6.52 10.30 -9.79
C ALA A 42 -7.51 11.42 -9.47
N TYR A 43 -7.26 12.18 -8.40
CA TYR A 43 -8.13 13.27 -7.95
C TYR A 43 -8.23 14.38 -9.00
N ILE A 44 -7.10 14.84 -9.55
CA ILE A 44 -7.06 15.84 -10.63
C ILE A 44 -7.77 15.33 -11.88
N THR A 45 -7.55 14.06 -12.25
CA THR A 45 -8.17 13.47 -13.44
C THR A 45 -9.69 13.40 -13.30
N LEU A 46 -10.20 13.03 -12.12
CA LEU A 46 -11.63 13.02 -11.83
C LEU A 46 -12.25 14.42 -11.91
N GLY A 47 -11.57 15.44 -11.36
CA GLY A 47 -12.02 16.84 -11.49
C GLY A 47 -12.12 17.29 -12.94
N LYS A 48 -11.11 16.98 -13.76
CA LYS A 48 -11.13 17.27 -15.21
C LYS A 48 -12.23 16.52 -15.95
N LEU A 49 -12.57 15.29 -15.55
CA LEU A 49 -13.68 14.55 -16.14
C LEU A 49 -15.04 15.18 -15.79
N HIS A 50 -15.21 15.65 -14.55
CA HIS A 50 -16.38 16.43 -14.18
C HIS A 50 -16.50 17.72 -15.03
N ASP A 51 -15.41 18.44 -15.20
CA ASP A 51 -15.40 19.68 -16.01
C ASP A 51 -15.71 19.38 -17.49
N ALA A 52 -15.14 18.29 -18.03
CA ALA A 52 -15.43 17.84 -19.39
C ALA A 52 -16.91 17.47 -19.58
N ARG A 53 -17.51 16.77 -18.60
CA ARG A 53 -18.94 16.47 -18.59
C ARG A 53 -19.78 17.75 -18.56
N ASP A 54 -19.44 18.68 -17.68
CA ASP A 54 -20.19 19.92 -17.51
C ASP A 54 -20.07 20.83 -18.75
N ALA A 55 -18.93 20.80 -19.44
CA ALA A 55 -18.76 21.45 -20.74
C ALA A 55 -19.56 20.75 -21.85
N ALA A 56 -19.55 19.41 -21.91
CA ALA A 56 -20.30 18.63 -22.89
C ALA A 56 -21.81 18.86 -22.76
N LYS A 57 -22.34 18.98 -21.54
CA LYS A 57 -23.76 19.32 -21.29
C LYS A 57 -24.16 20.70 -21.79
N LYS A 58 -23.24 21.65 -21.83
CA LYS A 58 -23.50 23.01 -22.33
C LYS A 58 -23.37 23.11 -23.86
N ASN A 59 -22.85 22.07 -24.51
CA ASN A 59 -22.68 22.05 -25.95
C ASN A 59 -24.03 21.85 -26.64
N LYS A 60 -24.52 22.88 -27.33
CA LYS A 60 -25.79 22.83 -28.06
C LYS A 60 -25.73 21.95 -29.32
N ALA A 61 -24.55 21.55 -29.78
CA ALA A 61 -24.37 20.72 -30.96
C ALA A 61 -24.54 19.21 -30.70
N TRP A 62 -24.51 18.78 -29.43
CA TRP A 62 -24.60 17.37 -29.07
C TRP A 62 -25.91 17.06 -28.37
N THR A 63 -26.47 15.88 -28.63
CA THR A 63 -27.51 15.33 -27.76
C THR A 63 -26.89 14.90 -26.42
N GLU A 64 -27.73 14.66 -25.42
CA GLU A 64 -27.27 14.19 -24.12
C GLU A 64 -26.53 12.85 -24.22
N GLU A 65 -27.04 11.93 -25.03
CA GLU A 65 -26.42 10.62 -25.25
C GLU A 65 -25.07 10.73 -25.96
N MET A 66 -24.97 11.63 -26.95
CA MET A 66 -23.71 11.88 -27.67
C MET A 66 -22.66 12.52 -26.75
N ALA A 67 -23.09 13.44 -25.87
CA ALA A 67 -22.21 14.00 -24.84
C ALA A 67 -21.67 12.90 -23.91
N VAL A 68 -22.52 11.96 -23.47
CA VAL A 68 -22.11 10.82 -22.64
C VAL A 68 -21.10 9.95 -23.37
N LEU A 69 -21.34 9.58 -24.64
CA LEU A 69 -20.42 8.77 -25.43
C LEU A 69 -19.04 9.44 -25.57
N ASN A 70 -19.01 10.72 -25.93
CA ASN A 70 -17.75 11.46 -26.11
C ASN A 70 -16.95 11.56 -24.80
N VAL A 71 -17.60 11.84 -23.67
CA VAL A 71 -16.93 11.88 -22.36
C VAL A 71 -16.46 10.47 -21.95
N SER A 72 -17.22 9.43 -22.29
CA SER A 72 -16.88 8.04 -21.96
C SER A 72 -15.60 7.55 -22.63
N ASP A 73 -15.29 8.02 -23.83
CA ASP A 73 -14.06 7.63 -24.53
C ASP A 73 -12.81 8.18 -23.81
N ALA A 74 -12.89 9.42 -23.32
CA ALA A 74 -11.85 9.99 -22.47
C ALA A 74 -11.78 9.27 -21.11
N ALA A 75 -12.94 9.04 -20.49
CA ALA A 75 -13.05 8.36 -19.19
C ALA A 75 -12.44 6.95 -19.21
N GLY A 76 -12.72 6.16 -20.24
CA GLY A 76 -12.20 4.79 -20.36
C GLY A 76 -10.68 4.74 -20.47
N LYS A 77 -10.08 5.63 -21.26
CA LYS A 77 -8.62 5.76 -21.37
C LYS A 77 -7.98 6.15 -20.03
N GLN A 78 -8.58 7.12 -19.33
CA GLN A 78 -8.09 7.56 -18.04
C GLN A 78 -8.27 6.50 -16.95
N GLN A 79 -9.40 5.78 -16.94
CA GLN A 79 -9.64 4.66 -16.02
C GLN A 79 -8.55 3.61 -16.14
N GLN A 80 -8.24 3.17 -17.36
CA GLN A 80 -7.21 2.17 -17.59
C GLN A 80 -5.82 2.66 -17.14
N ARG A 81 -5.50 3.93 -17.42
CA ARG A 81 -4.23 4.56 -17.00
C ARG A 81 -4.10 4.61 -15.48
N LEU A 82 -5.13 5.09 -14.78
CA LEU A 82 -5.14 5.21 -13.32
C LEU A 82 -5.10 3.84 -12.64
N ALA A 83 -5.87 2.87 -13.14
CA ALA A 83 -5.84 1.50 -12.63
C ALA A 83 -4.43 0.90 -12.74
N LYS A 84 -3.77 1.05 -13.89
CA LYS A 84 -2.37 0.62 -14.06
C LYS A 84 -1.40 1.34 -13.12
N LYS A 85 -1.57 2.65 -12.93
CA LYS A 85 -0.71 3.44 -12.02
C LYS A 85 -0.83 2.94 -10.59
N LEU A 86 -2.04 2.77 -10.08
CA LEU A 86 -2.28 2.28 -8.72
C LEU A 86 -1.85 0.83 -8.51
N ASP A 87 -2.06 -0.04 -9.49
CA ASP A 87 -1.57 -1.42 -9.43
C ASP A 87 -0.03 -1.45 -9.37
N GLY A 88 0.64 -0.63 -10.19
CA GLY A 88 2.10 -0.47 -10.13
C GLY A 88 2.61 0.03 -8.78
N VAL A 89 1.90 0.99 -8.17
CA VAL A 89 2.21 1.46 -6.81
C VAL A 89 2.01 0.34 -5.79
N ARG A 90 0.90 -0.40 -5.83
CA ARG A 90 0.64 -1.53 -4.93
C ARG A 90 1.77 -2.56 -4.99
N VAL A 91 2.18 -2.95 -6.20
CA VAL A 91 3.28 -3.90 -6.43
C VAL A 91 4.61 -3.36 -5.89
N THR A 92 4.86 -2.06 -6.03
CA THR A 92 6.08 -1.43 -5.51
C THR A 92 6.11 -1.45 -3.97
N LEU A 93 5.00 -1.08 -3.33
CA LEU A 93 4.85 -1.14 -1.87
C LEU A 93 4.99 -2.58 -1.36
N GLU A 94 4.43 -3.55 -2.06
CA GLU A 94 4.57 -4.98 -1.73
C GLU A 94 6.04 -5.45 -1.78
N LYS A 95 6.81 -5.03 -2.78
CA LYS A 95 8.25 -5.31 -2.84
C LYS A 95 9.02 -4.66 -1.70
N GLN A 96 8.69 -3.42 -1.34
CA GLN A 96 9.30 -2.73 -0.20
C GLN A 96 8.99 -3.44 1.12
N ILE A 97 7.74 -3.89 1.31
CA ILE A 97 7.34 -4.70 2.48
C ILE A 97 8.19 -5.97 2.56
N ALA A 98 8.28 -6.73 1.46
CA ALA A 98 9.05 -7.96 1.42
C ALA A 98 10.54 -7.71 1.74
N HIS A 99 11.12 -6.63 1.20
CA HIS A 99 12.50 -6.23 1.48
C HIS A 99 12.73 -5.91 2.96
N PHE A 100 11.90 -5.05 3.57
CA PHE A 100 12.03 -4.71 4.99
C PHE A 100 11.72 -5.91 5.90
N GLU A 101 10.79 -6.78 5.51
CA GLU A 101 10.54 -8.02 6.24
C GLU A 101 11.73 -8.96 6.21
N GLN A 102 12.42 -9.07 5.06
CA GLN A 102 13.64 -9.85 4.92
C GLN A 102 14.75 -9.29 5.81
N GLU A 103 14.95 -7.97 5.83
CA GLU A 103 15.95 -7.33 6.70
C GLU A 103 15.68 -7.57 8.19
N LEU A 104 14.42 -7.42 8.61
CA LEU A 104 14.00 -7.65 10.01
C LEU A 104 13.90 -9.14 10.40
N SER A 105 14.10 -10.07 9.45
CA SER A 105 14.09 -11.52 9.71
C SER A 105 15.45 -12.19 9.50
N GLN A 106 16.50 -11.40 9.26
CA GLN A 106 17.84 -11.95 9.12
C GLN A 106 18.25 -12.75 10.37
N PRO A 107 18.91 -13.91 10.22
CA PRO A 107 19.44 -14.64 11.37
C PRO A 107 20.37 -13.74 12.19
N LEU A 108 20.23 -13.77 13.51
CA LEU A 108 21.17 -13.06 14.37
C LEU A 108 22.49 -13.83 14.39
N GLU A 109 23.57 -13.22 13.91
CA GLU A 109 24.88 -13.81 14.05
C GLU A 109 25.33 -13.72 15.52
N SER A 110 25.87 -14.83 16.05
CA SER A 110 26.46 -14.84 17.38
C SER A 110 27.71 -13.97 17.41
N ARG A 111 27.57 -12.70 17.82
CA ARG A 111 28.67 -11.73 17.97
C ARG A 111 29.28 -11.68 19.38
N ALA A 112 28.73 -12.44 20.34
CA ALA A 112 29.28 -12.53 21.67
C ALA A 112 30.75 -12.99 21.61
N ALA A 113 31.61 -12.45 22.48
CA ALA A 113 32.91 -13.03 22.74
C ALA A 113 32.68 -14.52 23.05
N VAL A 114 33.22 -15.38 22.18
CA VAL A 114 32.96 -16.83 22.09
C VAL A 114 33.08 -17.55 23.45
N THR A 115 33.78 -16.94 24.40
CA THR A 115 34.09 -17.44 25.73
C THR A 115 32.94 -17.49 26.73
N ILE A 116 31.84 -16.72 26.60
CA ILE A 116 30.72 -16.76 27.58
C ILE A 116 29.36 -17.19 27.01
N ALA A 117 29.27 -17.38 25.69
CA ALA A 117 28.00 -17.69 25.02
C ALA A 117 27.43 -19.05 25.43
N GLY A 118 28.28 -20.01 25.83
CA GLY A 118 27.84 -21.31 26.35
C GLY A 118 27.15 -21.18 27.71
N GLU A 119 27.74 -20.40 28.60
CA GLU A 119 27.30 -20.13 29.96
C GLU A 119 25.97 -19.39 29.97
N VAL A 120 25.83 -18.36 29.12
CA VAL A 120 24.57 -17.61 28.97
C VAL A 120 23.43 -18.54 28.52
N ARG A 121 23.66 -19.39 27.50
CA ARG A 121 22.63 -20.34 27.04
C ARG A 121 22.26 -21.35 28.11
N LYS A 122 23.25 -21.86 28.86
CA LYS A 122 23.02 -22.79 29.98
C LYS A 122 22.17 -22.12 31.07
N PHE A 123 22.52 -20.90 31.46
CA PHE A 123 21.77 -20.11 32.44
C PHE A 123 20.30 -19.92 32.02
N VAL A 124 20.07 -19.53 30.76
CA VAL A 124 18.71 -19.35 30.20
C VAL A 124 17.94 -20.67 30.13
N LYS A 125 18.60 -21.78 29.80
CA LYS A 125 17.99 -23.11 29.74
C LYS A 125 17.54 -23.61 31.13
N GLU A 126 18.31 -23.31 32.16
CA GLU A 126 18.02 -23.70 33.56
C GLU A 126 16.88 -22.88 34.19
N MET A 127 16.47 -21.77 33.59
CA MET A 127 15.31 -20.99 34.05
C MET A 127 13.99 -21.74 33.84
N PRO A 128 12.99 -21.53 34.73
CA PRO A 128 11.60 -21.86 34.44
C PRO A 128 11.11 -21.19 33.15
N THR A 129 10.26 -21.86 32.37
CA THR A 129 9.80 -21.37 31.06
C THR A 129 9.21 -19.96 31.10
N GLU A 130 8.40 -19.65 32.11
CA GLU A 130 7.79 -18.32 32.28
C GLU A 130 8.86 -17.22 32.46
N LYS A 131 9.79 -17.43 33.40
CA LYS A 131 10.90 -16.49 33.68
C LYS A 131 11.87 -16.36 32.51
N ARG A 132 12.02 -17.40 31.71
CA ARG A 132 12.87 -17.40 30.51
C ARG A 132 12.36 -16.39 29.48
N HIS A 133 11.04 -16.36 29.25
CA HIS A 133 10.44 -15.44 28.29
C HIS A 133 10.59 -14.00 28.74
N GLU A 134 10.28 -13.70 30.01
CA GLU A 134 10.45 -12.36 30.61
C GLU A 134 11.91 -11.89 30.55
N PHE A 135 12.86 -12.77 30.88
CA PHE A 135 14.28 -12.46 30.83
C PHE A 135 14.73 -12.05 29.41
N LEU A 136 14.29 -12.80 28.39
CA LEU A 136 14.66 -12.51 27.00
C LEU A 136 13.95 -11.27 26.45
N GLN A 137 12.70 -11.02 26.83
CA GLN A 137 12.01 -9.77 26.48
C GLN A 137 12.75 -8.57 27.06
N LYS A 138 13.11 -8.64 28.35
CA LYS A 138 13.88 -7.57 29.00
C LYS A 138 15.25 -7.35 28.35
N ALA A 139 15.96 -8.43 28.03
CA ALA A 139 17.24 -8.34 27.32
C ALA A 139 17.09 -7.66 25.94
N ILE A 140 15.99 -7.92 25.22
CA ILE A 140 15.67 -7.23 23.98
C ILE A 140 15.41 -5.74 24.24
N GLU A 141 14.53 -5.42 25.20
CA GLU A 141 14.16 -4.04 25.54
C GLU A 141 15.36 -3.18 25.92
N GLU A 142 16.29 -3.75 26.71
CA GLU A 142 17.53 -3.12 27.16
C GLU A 142 18.61 -3.09 26.08
N GLY A 143 18.44 -3.79 24.96
CA GLY A 143 19.43 -3.87 23.90
C GLY A 143 20.66 -4.71 24.28
N ASP A 144 20.51 -5.71 25.14
CA ASP A 144 21.59 -6.61 25.56
C ASP A 144 21.99 -7.54 24.40
N VAL A 145 22.93 -7.05 23.60
CA VAL A 145 23.49 -7.76 22.44
C VAL A 145 24.14 -9.07 22.87
N THR A 146 24.78 -9.12 24.04
CA THR A 146 25.51 -10.30 24.51
C THR A 146 24.53 -11.44 24.78
N THR A 147 23.47 -11.18 25.54
CA THR A 147 22.44 -12.18 25.83
C THR A 147 21.67 -12.57 24.57
N CYS A 148 21.20 -11.58 23.80
CA CYS A 148 20.38 -11.83 22.61
C CYS A 148 21.15 -12.59 21.54
N SER A 149 22.40 -12.21 21.22
CA SER A 149 23.21 -12.93 20.24
C SER A 149 23.62 -14.33 20.69
N SER A 150 23.88 -14.53 21.99
CA SER A 150 24.21 -15.86 22.53
C SER A 150 23.02 -16.82 22.47
N VAL A 151 21.80 -16.33 22.72
CA VAL A 151 20.60 -17.17 22.81
C VAL A 151 19.92 -17.32 21.46
N LEU A 152 19.69 -16.23 20.73
CA LEU A 152 18.91 -16.20 19.49
C LEU A 152 19.75 -16.51 18.25
N GLY A 153 21.08 -16.32 18.33
CA GLY A 153 22.02 -16.68 17.26
C GLY A 153 22.50 -18.13 17.29
N ALA A 154 22.03 -18.93 18.24
CA ALA A 154 22.37 -20.34 18.39
C ALA A 154 21.13 -21.24 18.18
N PRO A 155 21.31 -22.55 17.93
CA PRO A 155 20.20 -23.49 17.86
C PRO A 155 19.30 -23.44 19.10
N ALA A 156 17.99 -23.32 18.90
CA ALA A 156 16.99 -23.03 19.93
C ALA A 156 17.05 -23.99 21.15
N TYR A 157 17.30 -25.27 20.91
CA TYR A 157 17.36 -26.31 21.94
C TYR A 157 18.51 -26.14 22.95
N LEU A 158 19.54 -25.36 22.61
CA LEU A 158 20.66 -25.07 23.51
C LEU A 158 20.26 -24.12 24.65
N SER A 159 19.22 -23.32 24.42
CA SER A 159 18.65 -22.37 25.40
C SER A 159 17.29 -22.81 25.93
N GLY A 160 16.85 -24.04 25.61
CA GLY A 160 15.53 -24.55 26.00
C GLY A 160 14.36 -23.85 25.28
N LEU A 161 14.59 -23.30 24.09
CA LEU A 161 13.57 -22.67 23.26
C LEU A 161 13.18 -23.58 22.09
N ASP A 162 11.99 -23.38 21.54
CA ASP A 162 11.62 -23.92 20.23
C ASP A 162 11.98 -22.94 19.10
N ALA A 163 11.99 -23.44 17.87
CA ALA A 163 12.38 -22.66 16.70
C ALA A 163 11.43 -21.48 16.40
N ASN A 164 10.13 -21.61 16.70
CA ASN A 164 9.17 -20.53 16.48
C ASN A 164 9.40 -19.40 17.49
N THR A 165 9.66 -19.72 18.75
CA THR A 165 9.99 -18.72 19.79
C THR A 165 11.26 -17.95 19.43
N VAL A 166 12.32 -18.63 18.98
CA VAL A 166 13.54 -17.94 18.52
C VAL A 166 13.24 -17.01 17.36
N ARG A 167 12.45 -17.45 16.36
CA ARG A 167 12.06 -16.59 15.22
C ARG A 167 11.33 -15.32 15.66
N VAL A 168 10.36 -15.44 16.57
CA VAL A 168 9.59 -14.29 17.09
C VAL A 168 10.50 -13.34 17.87
N LEU A 169 11.34 -13.86 18.77
CA LEU A 169 12.24 -13.03 19.57
C LEU A 169 13.33 -12.36 18.72
N THR A 170 13.88 -13.05 17.71
CA THR A 170 14.81 -12.45 16.74
C THR A 170 14.16 -11.32 15.97
N ARG A 171 12.89 -11.46 15.60
CA ARG A 171 12.12 -10.39 14.95
C ARG A 171 11.96 -9.19 15.87
N MET A 172 11.56 -9.41 17.13
CA MET A 172 11.45 -8.36 18.14
C MET A 172 12.79 -7.65 18.39
N TRP A 173 13.88 -8.40 18.44
CA TRP A 173 15.24 -7.87 18.53
C TRP A 173 15.56 -6.93 17.38
N HIS A 174 15.32 -7.35 16.13
CA HIS A 174 15.59 -6.50 14.96
C HIS A 174 14.71 -5.26 14.93
N GLU A 175 13.43 -5.37 15.27
CA GLU A 175 12.54 -4.20 15.35
C GLU A 175 12.99 -3.20 16.41
N ARG A 176 13.52 -3.70 17.54
CA ARG A 176 14.06 -2.86 18.63
C ARG A 176 15.39 -2.20 18.26
N MET A 177 16.27 -2.93 17.59
CA MET A 177 17.60 -2.44 17.20
C MET A 177 17.57 -1.57 15.95
N SER A 178 16.55 -1.73 15.11
CA SER A 178 16.35 -0.99 13.86
C SER A 178 14.96 -0.32 13.85
N PRO A 179 14.69 0.64 14.74
CA PRO A 179 13.38 1.28 14.86
C PRO A 179 12.96 2.03 13.59
N ASP A 180 13.93 2.63 12.88
CA ASP A 180 13.70 3.27 11.57
C ASP A 180 13.16 2.28 10.52
N LEU A 181 13.71 1.07 10.47
CA LEU A 181 13.26 0.03 9.56
C LEU A 181 11.85 -0.47 9.91
N ALA A 182 11.58 -0.64 11.21
CA ALA A 182 10.25 -1.01 11.69
C ALA A 182 9.21 0.07 11.36
N GLN A 183 9.57 1.35 11.53
CA GLN A 183 8.72 2.49 11.17
C GLN A 183 8.45 2.54 9.66
N LYS A 184 9.48 2.38 8.83
CA LYS A 184 9.33 2.30 7.36
C LYS A 184 8.41 1.16 6.95
N LEU A 185 8.57 -0.04 7.52
CA LEU A 185 7.68 -1.17 7.24
C LEU A 185 6.24 -0.85 7.63
N LYS A 186 6.02 -0.22 8.78
CA LYS A 186 4.69 0.20 9.24
C LYS A 186 4.05 1.18 8.25
N ALA A 187 4.76 2.23 7.86
CA ALA A 187 4.29 3.25 6.92
C ALA A 187 3.90 2.65 5.57
N VAL A 188 4.76 1.79 5.00
CA VAL A 188 4.51 1.15 3.69
C VAL A 188 3.33 0.18 3.75
N ARG A 189 3.16 -0.59 4.84
CA ARG A 189 1.98 -1.46 5.04
C ARG A 189 0.68 -0.66 5.14
N SER A 190 0.68 0.42 5.92
CA SER A 190 -0.46 1.33 6.03
C SER A 190 -0.81 1.93 4.67
N ALA A 191 0.19 2.41 3.94
CA ALA A 191 0.00 2.98 2.61
C ALA A 191 -0.53 1.96 1.60
N LYS A 192 -0.03 0.72 1.59
CA LYS A 192 -0.52 -0.36 0.72
C LYS A 192 -2.01 -0.61 0.98
N THR A 193 -2.38 -0.77 2.25
CA THR A 193 -3.78 -0.98 2.67
C THR A 193 -4.68 0.13 2.14
N VAL A 194 -4.22 1.37 2.28
CA VAL A 194 -4.93 2.56 1.81
C VAL A 194 -5.09 2.56 0.29
N ILE A 195 -4.03 2.26 -0.46
CA ILE A 195 -4.08 2.20 -1.94
C ILE A 195 -5.01 1.08 -2.42
N GLU A 196 -5.02 -0.07 -1.77
CA GLU A 196 -5.91 -1.18 -2.10
C GLU A 196 -7.37 -0.83 -1.86
N GLN A 197 -7.69 -0.24 -0.72
CA GLN A 197 -9.05 0.21 -0.39
C GLN A 197 -9.54 1.28 -1.36
N ARG A 198 -8.68 2.25 -1.69
CA ARG A 198 -9.05 3.41 -2.51
C ARG A 198 -9.03 3.14 -4.00
N GLY A 199 -8.18 2.23 -4.48
CA GLY A 199 -8.12 1.88 -5.89
C GLY A 199 -9.44 1.34 -6.44
N GLY A 200 -10.21 0.63 -5.62
CA GLY A 200 -11.56 0.19 -5.98
C GLY A 200 -12.58 1.33 -6.14
N LEU A 201 -12.38 2.46 -5.46
CA LEU A 201 -13.30 3.60 -5.52
C LEU A 201 -13.24 4.34 -6.86
N ILE A 202 -12.11 4.29 -7.56
CA ILE A 202 -11.91 5.00 -8.83
C ILE A 202 -12.96 4.59 -9.88
N PHE A 203 -13.34 3.32 -9.93
CA PHE A 203 -14.32 2.85 -10.91
C PHE A 203 -15.67 3.56 -10.76
N GLY A 204 -16.18 3.65 -9.53
CA GLY A 204 -17.43 4.34 -9.24
C GLY A 204 -17.32 5.86 -9.42
N GLU A 205 -16.19 6.45 -9.00
CA GLU A 205 -15.97 7.89 -9.16
C GLU A 205 -15.83 8.30 -10.63
N ILE A 206 -15.29 7.43 -11.50
CA ILE A 206 -15.24 7.69 -12.95
C ILE A 206 -16.65 7.65 -13.57
N GLU A 207 -17.49 6.69 -13.21
CA GLU A 207 -18.88 6.66 -13.68
C GLU A 207 -19.64 7.93 -13.22
N LYS A 208 -19.43 8.35 -11.98
CA LYS A 208 -19.99 9.60 -11.45
C LYS A 208 -19.47 10.84 -12.19
N ALA A 209 -18.16 10.89 -12.48
CA ALA A 209 -17.52 11.99 -13.19
C ALA A 209 -18.01 12.10 -14.63
N MET A 210 -18.17 10.97 -15.32
CA MET A 210 -18.75 10.86 -16.64
C MET A 210 -20.26 11.17 -16.65
N GLY A 211 -20.96 10.89 -15.55
CA GLY A 211 -22.39 11.12 -15.40
C GLY A 211 -23.28 9.98 -15.90
N ALA A 212 -22.72 8.80 -16.17
CA ALA A 212 -23.44 7.60 -16.58
C ALA A 212 -22.71 6.34 -16.10
N LYS A 213 -23.42 5.22 -15.98
CA LYS A 213 -22.79 3.91 -15.75
C LYS A 213 -22.23 3.34 -17.05
N TRP A 214 -21.19 2.50 -16.95
CA TRP A 214 -20.62 1.81 -18.11
C TRP A 214 -21.64 0.93 -18.84
N SER A 215 -22.62 0.35 -18.13
CA SER A 215 -23.71 -0.39 -18.76
C SER A 215 -24.49 0.46 -19.76
N LYS A 216 -24.84 1.70 -19.37
CA LYS A 216 -25.57 2.62 -20.24
C LYS A 216 -24.73 3.07 -21.42
N VAL A 217 -23.44 3.33 -21.20
CA VAL A 217 -22.50 3.65 -22.29
C VAL A 217 -22.44 2.51 -23.31
N ASN A 218 -22.37 1.26 -22.84
CA ASN A 218 -22.31 0.10 -23.72
C ASN A 218 -23.62 -0.09 -24.51
N GLU A 219 -24.78 0.13 -23.89
CA GLU A 219 -26.07 0.15 -24.61
C GLU A 219 -26.09 1.21 -25.72
N LEU A 220 -25.63 2.43 -25.43
CA LEU A 220 -25.57 3.52 -26.40
C LEU A 220 -24.61 3.20 -27.55
N ARG A 221 -23.43 2.64 -27.25
CA ARG A 221 -22.46 2.21 -28.28
C ARG A 221 -23.05 1.13 -29.18
N GLN A 222 -23.64 0.08 -28.61
CA GLN A 222 -24.28 -0.98 -29.39
C GLN A 222 -25.42 -0.46 -30.27
N GLY A 223 -26.24 0.47 -29.76
CA GLY A 223 -27.28 1.13 -30.55
C GLY A 223 -26.71 1.93 -31.72
N ASN A 224 -25.66 2.71 -31.46
CA ASN A 224 -24.97 3.50 -32.48
C ASN A 224 -24.32 2.61 -33.56
N ASP A 225 -23.64 1.54 -33.15
CA ASP A 225 -22.97 0.61 -34.07
C ASP A 225 -23.99 -0.07 -35.00
N LYS A 226 -25.16 -0.50 -34.47
CA LYS A 226 -26.25 -1.06 -35.29
C LYS A 226 -26.80 -0.04 -36.29
N ALA A 227 -26.96 1.21 -35.87
CA ALA A 227 -27.44 2.26 -36.76
C ALA A 227 -26.43 2.54 -37.89
N LEU A 228 -25.13 2.64 -37.55
CA LEU A 228 -24.06 2.81 -38.53
C LEU A 228 -23.95 1.61 -39.49
N GLU A 229 -24.19 0.40 -39.01
CA GLU A 229 -24.21 -0.80 -39.85
C GLU A 229 -25.39 -0.79 -40.84
N ALA A 230 -26.59 -0.40 -40.40
CA ALA A 230 -27.76 -0.26 -41.27
C ALA A 230 -27.59 0.80 -42.37
N LEU A 231 -26.69 1.78 -42.16
CA LEU A 231 -26.35 2.82 -43.14
C LEU A 231 -25.32 2.35 -44.19
N LYS A 232 -24.73 1.17 -44.04
CA LYS A 232 -23.84 0.60 -45.06
C LYS A 232 -24.68 0.02 -46.19
N PHE A 233 -24.93 0.83 -47.22
CA PHE A 233 -25.50 0.33 -48.47
C PHE A 233 -24.45 -0.54 -49.19
N SER A 234 -24.80 -1.78 -49.52
CA SER A 234 -23.99 -2.64 -50.38
C SER A 234 -23.90 -2.01 -51.77
N ALA A 235 -22.69 -1.76 -52.25
CA ALA A 235 -22.42 -1.39 -53.64
C ALA A 235 -22.58 -2.61 -54.56
#